data_AF-A0A090M4U1-F1
#
_entry.id   AF-A0A090M4U1-F1
#
_cell.length_a   1.000
_cell.length_b   1.000
_cell.length_c   1.000
_cell.angle_alpha   90.00
_cell.angle_beta   90.00
_cell.angle_gamma   90.00
#
_symmetry.space_group_name_H-M   'P 1'
#
loop_
_entity.id
_entity.type
_entity.pdbx_description
1 polymer ?
#
loop_
_entity_poly.entity_id
_entity_poly.type
_entity_poly.pdbx_seq_one_letter_code
_entity_poly.pdbx_strand_id
1 'polypeptide(L)'
;MFIREQARERLRALASSRRPNPSALRGADGTSAFKSRETRRGDVPEEKMEATPRPRGELGTRERRMFAGLVGTLRQSKSNLEEKEREVLEKRKAIEAAVTGKSEEIRRELREAQYKEFLEKRDAEEKKKFEVDLKYKETERALIEAEYEEMKAAVRDGGLLTKTEPILVYKRARRSADDDAACQESEERLELWLKSQLERIDNAIRVIHKKREETIERRAKAMARGEDHEDVDVEDAVEELQDFDEAMIET
;
A
#
# COMPACT_ATOMS: atom_id res chain seq x y z
N MET A 1 -2.20 -20.65 37.82
CA MET A 1 -1.55 -21.46 36.77
C MET A 1 -2.24 -21.36 35.40
N PHE A 2 -3.47 -21.85 35.20
CA PHE A 2 -4.08 -21.93 33.85
C PHE A 2 -4.24 -20.57 33.13
N ILE A 3 -4.59 -19.50 33.84
CA ILE A 3 -4.81 -18.16 33.26
C ILE A 3 -3.48 -17.53 32.79
N ARG A 4 -2.41 -17.69 33.58
CA ARG A 4 -1.07 -17.15 33.25
C ARG A 4 -0.48 -17.84 32.02
N GLU A 5 -0.60 -19.16 31.93
CA GLU A 5 -0.11 -19.91 30.75
C GLU A 5 -0.89 -19.53 29.49
N GLN A 6 -2.22 -19.41 29.58
CA GLN A 6 -3.03 -18.92 28.46
C GLN A 6 -2.64 -17.51 28.01
N ALA A 7 -2.39 -16.58 28.94
CA ALA A 7 -1.95 -15.23 28.60
C ALA A 7 -0.57 -15.23 27.93
N ARG A 8 0.37 -16.07 28.39
CA ARG A 8 1.69 -16.25 27.76
C ARG A 8 1.60 -16.79 26.34
N GLU A 9 0.76 -17.79 26.11
CA GLU A 9 0.55 -18.35 24.78
C GLU A 9 -0.06 -17.33 23.83
N ARG A 10 -1.04 -16.55 24.30
CA ARG A 10 -1.64 -15.45 23.52
C ARG A 10 -0.62 -14.38 23.17
N LEU A 11 0.23 -13.97 24.11
CA LEU A 11 1.30 -13.00 23.86
C LEU A 11 2.31 -13.52 22.82
N ARG A 12 2.70 -14.79 22.90
CA ARG A 12 3.58 -15.41 21.89
C ARG A 12 2.94 -15.43 20.51
N ALA A 13 1.65 -15.79 20.43
CA ALA A 13 0.91 -15.79 19.17
C ALA A 13 0.81 -14.36 18.58
N LEU A 14 0.49 -13.37 19.41
CA LEU A 14 0.41 -11.97 19.00
C LEU A 14 1.78 -11.42 18.58
N ALA A 15 2.84 -11.71 19.33
CA ALA A 15 4.21 -11.33 18.97
C ALA A 15 4.64 -11.90 17.61
N SER A 16 4.27 -13.16 17.32
CA SER A 16 4.52 -13.77 16.00
C SER A 16 3.76 -13.07 14.88
N SER A 17 2.58 -12.51 15.16
CA SER A 17 1.77 -11.79 14.18
C SER A 17 2.19 -10.33 13.95
N ARG A 18 2.97 -9.74 14.86
CA ARG A 18 3.53 -8.39 14.73
C ARG A 18 4.76 -8.32 13.81
N ARG A 19 5.45 -9.44 13.58
CA ARG A 19 6.65 -9.45 12.73
C ARG A 19 6.28 -9.33 11.26
N PRO A 20 6.89 -8.40 10.50
CA PRO A 20 6.64 -8.29 9.07
C PRO A 20 7.08 -9.58 8.36
N ASN A 21 6.25 -10.04 7.42
CA ASN A 21 6.53 -11.22 6.63
C ASN A 21 7.65 -10.89 5.63
N PRO A 22 8.85 -11.50 5.71
CA PRO A 22 10.02 -11.10 4.90
C PRO A 22 9.82 -11.28 3.40
N SER A 23 8.76 -11.98 2.97
CA SER A 23 8.40 -12.15 1.56
C SER A 23 7.68 -10.96 0.93
N ALA A 24 7.19 -9.98 1.71
CA ALA A 24 6.45 -8.83 1.19
C ALA A 24 7.35 -7.71 0.61
N LEU A 25 8.65 -7.72 0.92
CA LEU A 25 9.62 -6.70 0.50
C LEU A 25 10.28 -6.98 -0.87
N ARG A 26 9.91 -8.08 -1.56
CA ARG A 26 10.59 -8.55 -2.77
C ARG A 26 9.82 -8.33 -4.08
N GLY A 27 8.81 -7.46 -4.07
CA GLY A 27 7.90 -7.26 -5.20
C GLY A 27 7.97 -5.90 -5.91
N ALA A 28 8.78 -4.96 -5.44
CA ALA A 28 8.75 -3.56 -5.91
C ALA A 28 9.73 -3.22 -7.05
N ASP A 29 10.51 -4.18 -7.55
CA ASP A 29 11.41 -3.97 -8.69
C ASP A 29 10.83 -4.62 -9.96
N GLY A 30 9.91 -3.91 -10.62
CA GLY A 30 9.10 -4.41 -11.73
C GLY A 30 9.11 -3.53 -12.98
N THR A 31 10.30 -3.27 -13.53
CA THR A 31 10.59 -3.05 -14.97
C THR A 31 9.87 -1.92 -15.74
N SER A 32 10.59 -0.80 -15.88
CA SER A 32 10.50 0.13 -17.01
C SER A 32 11.04 -0.52 -18.29
N ALA A 33 10.18 -0.73 -19.29
CA ALA A 33 10.59 -1.08 -20.65
C ALA A 33 9.53 -0.70 -21.69
N PHE A 34 9.51 0.58 -22.11
CA PHE A 34 8.88 0.97 -23.38
C PHE A 34 9.89 1.75 -24.22
N LYS A 35 10.79 1.01 -24.88
CA LYS A 35 11.66 1.52 -25.94
C LYS A 35 10.92 1.44 -27.29
N SER A 36 10.65 2.62 -27.84
CA SER A 36 10.91 3.04 -29.23
C SER A 36 10.72 2.00 -30.35
N ARG A 37 9.77 2.26 -31.25
CA ARG A 37 9.90 1.84 -32.66
C ARG A 37 9.34 2.90 -33.60
N GLU A 38 10.20 3.85 -33.91
CA GLU A 38 10.10 4.79 -35.01
C GLU A 38 10.56 4.07 -36.29
N THR A 39 9.65 3.85 -37.25
CA THR A 39 10.01 3.37 -38.60
C THR A 39 9.89 4.50 -39.60
N ARG A 40 11.07 4.82 -40.15
CA ARG A 40 11.37 5.85 -41.13
C ARG A 40 10.67 5.63 -42.46
N ARG A 41 10.37 6.76 -43.09
CA ARG A 41 9.99 6.95 -44.50
C ARG A 41 10.95 6.21 -45.44
N GLY A 42 10.39 5.46 -46.37
CA GLY A 42 11.08 4.98 -47.57
C GLY A 42 10.59 5.78 -48.77
N ASP A 43 11.50 6.55 -49.37
CA ASP A 43 11.35 7.20 -50.66
C ASP A 43 11.21 6.14 -51.77
N VAL A 44 10.21 6.31 -52.64
CA VAL A 44 10.09 5.56 -53.90
C VAL A 44 10.36 6.55 -55.04
N PRO A 45 11.33 6.27 -55.93
CA PRO A 45 11.70 7.20 -57.00
C PRO A 45 10.64 7.25 -58.10
N GLU A 46 10.39 8.47 -58.61
CA GLU A 46 9.56 8.75 -59.78
C GLU A 46 10.13 8.08 -61.03
N GLU A 47 9.47 7.04 -61.53
CA GLU A 47 9.66 6.55 -62.90
C GLU A 47 9.05 7.55 -63.89
N LYS A 48 9.92 8.28 -64.59
CA LYS A 48 9.54 9.06 -65.77
C LYS A 48 9.19 8.11 -66.92
N MET A 49 7.90 7.83 -67.11
CA MET A 49 7.42 7.19 -68.34
C MET A 49 7.55 8.18 -69.50
N GLU A 50 8.43 7.85 -70.43
CA GLU A 50 8.66 8.54 -71.69
C GLU A 50 7.40 8.43 -72.56
N ALA A 51 6.77 9.58 -72.85
CA ALA A 51 5.56 9.64 -73.65
C ALA A 51 5.89 9.45 -75.14
N THR A 52 5.56 8.27 -75.69
CA THR A 52 5.52 8.05 -77.15
C THR A 52 4.55 9.04 -77.82
N PRO A 53 4.92 9.67 -78.95
CA PRO A 53 4.04 10.61 -79.64
C PRO A 53 2.86 9.87 -80.28
N ARG A 54 1.63 10.29 -79.95
CA ARG A 54 0.39 9.75 -80.54
C ARG A 54 0.32 10.07 -82.04
N PRO A 55 -0.24 9.18 -82.89
CA PRO A 55 -0.47 9.48 -84.29
C PRO A 55 -1.51 10.60 -84.40
N ARG A 56 -1.18 11.65 -85.18
CA ARG A 56 -2.13 12.70 -85.56
C ARG A 56 -3.14 12.12 -86.57
N GLY A 57 -4.18 11.47 -86.06
CA GLY A 57 -5.40 11.23 -86.82
C GLY A 57 -6.30 12.46 -86.73
N GLU A 58 -6.68 13.03 -87.88
CA GLU A 58 -7.65 14.12 -87.96
C GLU A 58 -9.05 13.61 -87.61
N LEU A 59 -9.34 13.49 -86.31
CA LEU A 59 -10.69 13.27 -85.82
C LEU A 59 -11.54 14.52 -86.13
N GLY A 60 -12.71 14.31 -86.72
CA GLY A 60 -13.65 15.38 -87.07
C GLY A 60 -14.12 16.16 -85.84
N THR A 61 -14.59 17.40 -86.02
CA THR A 61 -15.04 18.29 -84.92
C THR A 61 -16.14 17.71 -84.04
N ARG A 62 -16.85 16.68 -84.51
CA ARG A 62 -17.87 15.93 -83.76
C ARG A 62 -17.24 14.90 -82.81
N GLU A 63 -16.24 14.15 -83.26
CA GLU A 63 -15.54 13.14 -82.45
C GLU A 63 -14.71 13.77 -81.35
N ARG A 64 -14.06 14.90 -81.62
CA ARG A 64 -13.34 15.67 -80.58
C ARG A 64 -14.29 16.17 -79.49
N ARG A 65 -15.51 16.58 -79.84
CA ARG A 65 -16.54 16.99 -78.87
C ARG A 65 -17.04 15.83 -78.03
N MET A 66 -17.29 14.67 -78.64
CA MET A 66 -17.71 13.47 -77.89
C MET A 66 -16.59 12.97 -76.96
N PHE A 67 -15.34 12.99 -77.41
CA PHE A 67 -14.19 12.61 -76.58
C PHE A 67 -13.96 13.61 -75.44
N ALA A 68 -14.11 14.92 -75.67
CA ALA A 68 -14.03 15.93 -74.61
C ALA A 68 -15.12 15.77 -73.54
N GLY A 69 -16.36 15.42 -73.95
CA GLY A 69 -17.44 15.12 -73.01
C GLY A 69 -17.15 13.87 -72.17
N LEU A 70 -16.54 12.84 -72.77
CA LEU A 70 -16.14 11.62 -72.06
C LEU A 70 -14.97 11.89 -71.09
N VAL A 71 -14.00 12.71 -71.48
CA VAL A 71 -12.90 13.14 -70.60
C VAL A 71 -13.42 14.02 -69.45
N GLY A 72 -14.39 14.89 -69.70
CA GLY A 72 -15.01 15.73 -68.68
C GLY A 72 -15.77 14.91 -67.62
N THR A 73 -16.56 13.94 -68.06
CA THR A 73 -17.26 13.01 -67.15
C THR A 73 -16.29 12.09 -66.40
N LEU A 74 -15.21 11.62 -67.06
CA LEU A 74 -14.16 10.86 -66.39
C LEU A 74 -13.45 11.68 -65.31
N ARG A 75 -13.19 12.97 -65.58
CA ARG A 75 -12.57 13.89 -64.61
C ARG A 75 -13.48 14.15 -63.42
N GLN A 76 -14.78 14.34 -63.64
CA GLN A 76 -15.78 14.44 -62.57
C GLN A 76 -15.92 13.14 -61.77
N SER A 77 -15.86 11.98 -62.45
CA SER A 77 -15.91 10.69 -61.74
C SER A 77 -14.70 10.48 -60.84
N LYS A 78 -13.51 10.89 -61.27
CA LYS A 78 -12.29 10.84 -60.46
C LYS A 78 -12.36 11.81 -59.27
N SER A 79 -12.80 13.05 -59.48
CA SER A 79 -12.95 14.00 -58.38
C SER A 79 -13.96 13.50 -57.35
N ASN A 80 -15.08 12.92 -57.78
CA ASN A 80 -16.08 12.35 -56.87
C ASN A 80 -15.55 11.11 -56.12
N LEU A 81 -14.64 10.35 -56.73
CA LEU A 81 -14.01 9.19 -56.08
C LEU A 81 -12.99 9.64 -55.03
N GLU A 82 -12.16 10.64 -55.36
CA GLU A 82 -11.22 11.27 -54.43
C GLU A 82 -11.93 11.94 -53.24
N GLU A 83 -13.08 12.57 -53.49
CA GLU A 83 -13.90 13.20 -52.45
C GLU A 83 -14.53 12.15 -51.51
N LYS A 84 -15.03 11.03 -52.05
CA LYS A 84 -15.51 9.89 -51.27
C LYS A 84 -14.38 9.21 -50.47
N GLU A 85 -13.19 9.08 -51.05
CA GLU A 85 -12.03 8.51 -50.34
C GLU A 85 -11.60 9.40 -49.18
N ARG A 86 -11.61 10.73 -49.36
CA ARG A 86 -11.37 11.68 -48.26
C ARG A 86 -12.43 11.56 -47.18
N GLU A 87 -13.71 11.48 -47.53
CA GLU A 87 -14.80 11.33 -46.57
C GLU A 87 -14.68 10.03 -45.77
N VAL A 88 -14.29 8.91 -46.41
CA VAL A 88 -14.03 7.63 -45.74
C VAL A 88 -12.82 7.71 -44.82
N LEU A 89 -11.74 8.38 -45.23
CA LEU A 89 -10.55 8.59 -44.40
C LEU A 89 -10.87 9.47 -43.18
N GLU A 90 -11.67 10.52 -43.34
CA GLU A 90 -12.12 11.35 -42.22
C GLU A 90 -13.00 10.58 -41.25
N LYS A 91 -13.96 9.77 -41.75
CA LYS A 91 -14.77 8.87 -40.91
C LYS A 91 -13.91 7.85 -40.17
N ARG A 92 -12.89 7.27 -40.82
CA ARG A 92 -11.94 6.35 -40.17
C ARG A 92 -11.15 7.04 -39.06
N LYS A 93 -10.62 8.24 -39.30
CA LYS A 93 -9.91 9.03 -38.27
C LYS A 93 -10.80 9.37 -37.08
N ALA A 94 -12.06 9.73 -37.33
CA ALA A 94 -13.03 10.02 -36.28
C ALA A 94 -13.35 8.78 -35.42
N ILE A 95 -13.51 7.62 -36.05
CA ILE A 95 -13.73 6.35 -35.34
C ILE A 95 -12.49 5.98 -34.52
N GLU A 96 -11.29 6.11 -35.09
CA GLU A 96 -10.03 5.82 -34.40
C GLU A 96 -9.86 6.71 -33.17
N ALA A 97 -10.05 8.02 -33.30
CA ALA A 97 -10.00 8.97 -32.17
C ALA A 97 -11.04 8.65 -31.07
N ALA A 98 -12.25 8.24 -31.46
CA ALA A 98 -13.30 7.86 -30.51
C ALA A 98 -12.99 6.54 -29.78
N VAL A 99 -12.38 5.57 -30.46
CA VAL A 99 -11.96 4.29 -29.87
C VAL A 99 -10.76 4.50 -28.94
N THR A 100 -9.77 5.30 -29.35
CA THR A 100 -8.62 5.62 -28.51
C THR A 100 -9.03 6.40 -27.26
N GLY A 101 -9.89 7.42 -27.39
CA GLY A 101 -10.39 8.19 -26.25
C GLY A 101 -11.12 7.31 -25.22
N LYS A 102 -12.05 6.46 -25.68
CA LYS A 102 -12.73 5.48 -24.81
C LYS A 102 -11.75 4.49 -24.18
N SER A 103 -10.73 4.06 -24.92
CA SER A 103 -9.71 3.14 -24.38
C SER A 103 -8.81 3.80 -23.33
N GLU A 104 -8.56 5.10 -23.43
CA GLU A 104 -7.82 5.87 -22.43
C GLU A 104 -8.65 6.11 -21.17
N GLU A 105 -9.94 6.39 -21.32
CA GLU A 105 -10.91 6.47 -20.22
C GLU A 105 -10.97 5.14 -19.44
N ILE A 106 -11.15 4.01 -20.14
CA ILE A 106 -11.16 2.68 -19.50
C ILE A 106 -9.83 2.38 -18.78
N ARG A 107 -8.69 2.77 -19.36
CA ARG A 107 -7.37 2.60 -18.70
C ARG A 107 -7.19 3.53 -17.51
N ARG A 108 -7.82 4.70 -17.51
CA ARG A 108 -7.80 5.62 -16.37
C ARG A 108 -8.67 5.06 -15.25
N GLU A 109 -9.91 4.69 -15.55
CA GLU A 109 -10.84 4.08 -14.58
C GLU A 109 -10.29 2.80 -13.96
N LEU A 110 -9.63 1.93 -14.76
CA LEU A 110 -8.99 0.73 -14.24
C LEU A 110 -7.85 1.05 -13.26
N ARG A 111 -7.04 2.08 -13.55
CA ARG A 111 -5.97 2.52 -12.66
C ARG A 111 -6.52 3.15 -11.38
N GLU A 112 -7.55 3.99 -11.50
CA GLU A 112 -8.24 4.59 -10.35
C GLU A 112 -8.89 3.51 -9.46
N ALA A 113 -9.51 2.49 -10.06
CA ALA A 113 -10.10 1.37 -9.33
C ALA A 113 -9.04 0.52 -8.61
N GLN A 114 -7.95 0.16 -9.29
CA GLN A 114 -6.83 -0.58 -8.69
C GLN A 114 -6.16 0.21 -7.56
N TYR A 115 -6.01 1.53 -7.73
CA TYR A 115 -5.46 2.41 -6.72
C TYR A 115 -6.39 2.50 -5.49
N LYS A 116 -7.69 2.63 -5.70
CA LYS A 116 -8.68 2.62 -4.61
C LYS A 116 -8.65 1.30 -3.83
N GLU A 117 -8.62 0.16 -4.51
CA GLU A 117 -8.52 -1.16 -3.87
C GLU A 117 -7.20 -1.31 -3.08
N PHE A 118 -6.11 -0.77 -3.61
CA PHE A 118 -4.81 -0.75 -2.92
C PHE A 118 -4.88 0.05 -1.61
N LEU A 119 -5.47 1.26 -1.64
CA LEU A 119 -5.66 2.10 -0.47
C LEU A 119 -6.55 1.43 0.58
N GLU A 120 -7.70 0.88 0.17
CA GLU A 120 -8.60 0.16 1.08
C GLU A 120 -7.93 -1.04 1.74
N LYS A 121 -7.09 -1.77 0.99
CA LYS A 121 -6.31 -2.89 1.54
C LYS A 121 -5.26 -2.41 2.54
N ARG A 122 -4.56 -1.32 2.24
CA ARG A 122 -3.58 -0.68 3.14
C ARG A 122 -4.22 -0.21 4.44
N ASP A 123 -5.34 0.50 4.36
CA ASP A 123 -6.11 0.93 5.52
C ASP A 123 -6.57 -0.25 6.38
N ALA A 124 -7.00 -1.35 5.75
CA ALA A 124 -7.39 -2.56 6.45
C ALA A 124 -6.20 -3.25 7.15
N GLU A 125 -5.05 -3.33 6.49
CA GLU A 125 -3.82 -3.91 7.05
C GLU A 125 -3.31 -3.09 8.24
N GLU A 126 -3.31 -1.78 8.15
CA GLU A 126 -2.88 -0.89 9.23
C GLU A 126 -3.85 -0.92 10.40
N LYS A 127 -5.17 -0.88 10.14
CA LYS A 127 -6.17 -1.07 11.20
C LYS A 127 -5.95 -2.39 11.93
N LYS A 128 -5.64 -3.45 11.20
CA LYS A 128 -5.31 -4.76 11.78
C LYS A 128 -4.02 -4.71 12.62
N LYS A 129 -2.98 -3.99 12.17
CA LYS A 129 -1.75 -3.78 12.94
C LYS A 129 -2.04 -3.08 14.27
N PHE A 130 -2.79 -1.98 14.26
CA PHE A 130 -3.21 -1.29 15.48
C PHE A 130 -4.03 -2.18 16.42
N GLU A 131 -4.98 -2.95 15.88
CA GLU A 131 -5.76 -3.88 16.69
C GLU A 131 -4.90 -4.97 17.34
N VAL A 132 -3.89 -5.48 16.64
CA VAL A 132 -2.95 -6.47 17.18
C VAL A 132 -2.08 -5.86 18.27
N ASP A 133 -1.57 -4.64 18.07
CA ASP A 133 -0.74 -3.92 19.03
C ASP A 133 -1.49 -3.60 20.32
N LEU A 134 -2.75 -3.15 20.20
CA LEU A 134 -3.62 -2.90 21.34
C LEU A 134 -3.90 -4.20 22.11
N LYS A 135 -4.31 -5.27 21.41
CA LYS A 135 -4.55 -6.59 22.02
C LYS A 135 -3.30 -7.15 22.69
N TYR A 136 -2.12 -6.90 22.14
CA TYR A 136 -0.87 -7.30 22.76
C TYR A 136 -0.68 -6.62 24.12
N LYS A 137 -0.92 -5.30 24.21
CA LYS A 137 -0.81 -4.58 25.48
C LYS A 137 -1.91 -4.94 26.48
N GLU A 138 -3.14 -5.18 26.02
CA GLU A 138 -4.22 -5.70 26.88
C GLU A 138 -3.92 -7.10 27.43
N THR A 139 -3.33 -7.98 26.61
CA THR A 139 -2.92 -9.32 27.06
C THR A 139 -1.69 -9.28 27.96
N GLU A 140 -0.77 -8.32 27.75
CA GLU A 140 0.33 -8.04 28.66
C GLU A 140 -0.19 -7.62 30.04
N ARG A 141 -1.18 -6.72 30.08
CA ARG A 141 -1.87 -6.33 31.32
C ARG A 141 -2.46 -7.52 32.07
N ALA A 142 -3.24 -8.35 31.36
CA ALA A 142 -3.84 -9.54 31.96
C ALA A 142 -2.80 -10.53 32.50
N LEU A 143 -1.64 -10.64 31.84
CA LEU A 143 -0.54 -11.47 32.33
C LEU A 143 0.05 -10.90 33.63
N ILE A 144 0.29 -9.60 33.70
CA ILE A 144 0.86 -8.95 34.89
C ILE A 144 -0.10 -9.04 36.08
N GLU A 145 -1.39 -8.82 35.85
CA GLU A 145 -2.42 -8.99 36.88
C GLU A 145 -2.48 -10.45 37.39
N ALA A 146 -2.36 -11.43 36.50
CA ALA A 146 -2.29 -12.84 36.90
C ALA A 146 -1.00 -13.18 37.67
N GLU A 147 0.15 -12.62 37.28
CA GLU A 147 1.41 -12.80 37.99
C GLU A 147 1.39 -12.14 39.38
N TYR A 148 0.77 -10.97 39.49
CA TYR A 148 0.51 -10.31 40.77
C TYR A 148 -0.31 -11.20 41.70
N GLU A 149 -1.43 -11.76 41.24
CA GLU A 149 -2.27 -12.61 42.10
C GLU A 149 -1.56 -13.90 42.54
N GLU A 150 -0.77 -14.52 41.65
CA GLU A 150 0.06 -15.67 42.02
C GLU A 150 1.11 -15.30 43.08
N MET A 151 1.81 -14.16 42.91
CA MET A 151 2.79 -13.69 43.88
C MET A 151 2.15 -13.26 45.20
N LYS A 152 0.98 -12.61 45.15
CA LYS A 152 0.22 -12.17 46.33
C LYS A 152 -0.23 -13.36 47.17
N ALA A 153 -0.72 -14.42 46.53
CA ALA A 153 -1.04 -15.67 47.22
C ALA A 153 0.21 -16.27 47.88
N ALA A 154 1.35 -16.30 47.17
CA ALA A 154 2.59 -16.83 47.70
C ALA A 154 3.17 -15.99 48.86
N VAL A 155 3.02 -14.66 48.83
CA VAL A 155 3.41 -13.76 49.93
C VAL A 155 2.53 -13.99 51.16
N ARG A 156 1.20 -14.13 50.98
CA ARG A 156 0.28 -14.49 52.08
C ARG A 156 0.64 -15.83 52.74
N ASP A 157 1.17 -16.78 51.97
CA ASP A 157 1.63 -18.09 52.48
C ASP A 157 3.01 -18.03 53.19
N GLY A 158 3.52 -16.83 53.44
CA GLY A 158 4.81 -16.55 54.08
C GLY A 158 5.99 -16.54 53.12
N GLY A 159 5.75 -16.23 51.85
CA GLY A 159 6.78 -15.96 50.86
C GLY A 159 7.33 -14.54 50.99
N LEU A 160 8.64 -14.39 50.84
CA LEU A 160 9.33 -13.11 50.83
C LEU A 160 9.75 -12.77 49.41
N LEU A 161 9.60 -11.49 49.04
CA LEU A 161 10.06 -11.02 47.74
C LEU A 161 11.54 -10.64 47.79
N THR A 162 12.28 -11.05 46.76
CA THR A 162 13.66 -10.58 46.54
C THR A 162 13.68 -9.07 46.26
N LYS A 163 14.80 -8.43 46.60
CA LYS A 163 15.03 -6.99 46.36
C LYS A 163 15.50 -6.70 44.93
N THR A 164 15.82 -7.72 44.14
CA THR A 164 16.33 -7.62 42.77
C THR A 164 15.28 -8.06 41.76
N GLU A 165 15.30 -7.48 40.57
CA GLU A 165 14.52 -7.96 39.43
C GLU A 165 15.23 -9.15 38.72
N PRO A 166 14.48 -10.16 38.23
CA PRO A 166 13.03 -10.34 38.38
C PRO A 166 12.66 -10.75 39.80
N ILE A 167 11.54 -10.21 40.30
CA ILE A 167 11.07 -10.43 41.68
C ILE A 167 10.70 -11.91 41.86
N LEU A 168 11.41 -12.60 42.76
CA LEU A 168 11.17 -14.00 43.11
C LEU A 168 10.56 -14.10 44.50
N VAL A 169 9.53 -14.92 44.64
CA VAL A 169 8.98 -15.28 45.95
C VAL A 169 9.77 -16.48 46.48
N TYR A 170 10.41 -16.34 47.64
CA TYR A 170 11.08 -17.44 48.33
C TYR A 170 10.50 -17.65 49.72
N LYS A 171 10.41 -18.91 50.16
CA LYS A 171 9.91 -19.28 51.48
C LYS A 171 11.08 -19.73 52.35
N ARG A 172 11.34 -19.03 53.46
CA ARG A 172 12.37 -19.46 54.42
C ARG A 172 11.97 -20.76 55.11
N ALA A 173 12.93 -21.64 55.35
CA ALA A 173 12.70 -22.93 55.99
C ALA A 173 12.35 -22.83 57.49
N ARG A 174 12.71 -21.72 58.15
CA ARG A 174 12.38 -21.45 59.56
C ARG A 174 11.90 -20.00 59.67
N ARG A 175 10.74 -19.78 60.28
CA ARG A 175 10.21 -18.44 60.55
C ARG A 175 10.92 -17.81 61.76
N SER A 176 11.39 -16.58 61.63
CA SER A 176 11.84 -15.70 62.72
C SER A 176 10.85 -14.55 62.94
N ALA A 177 10.97 -13.83 64.06
CA ALA A 177 10.15 -12.64 64.32
C ALA A 177 10.41 -11.50 63.31
N ASP A 178 11.59 -11.45 62.70
CA ASP A 178 11.93 -10.48 61.65
C ASP A 178 11.21 -10.78 60.32
N ASP A 179 10.68 -11.99 60.15
CA ASP A 179 10.03 -12.38 58.89
C ASP A 179 8.65 -11.73 58.71
N ASP A 180 7.95 -11.36 59.80
CA ASP A 180 6.65 -10.69 59.72
C ASP A 180 6.79 -9.26 59.15
N ALA A 181 7.81 -8.52 59.60
CA ALA A 181 8.14 -7.21 59.04
C ALA A 181 8.60 -7.31 57.58
N ALA A 182 9.38 -8.35 57.25
CA ALA A 182 9.82 -8.58 55.88
C ALA A 182 8.66 -9.00 54.94
N CYS A 183 7.63 -9.67 55.46
CA CYS A 183 6.41 -10.00 54.70
C CYS A 183 5.61 -8.73 54.38
N GLN A 184 5.42 -7.83 55.35
CA GLN A 184 4.75 -6.54 55.12
C GLN A 184 5.49 -5.69 54.08
N GLU A 185 6.82 -5.57 54.19
CA GLU A 185 7.64 -4.86 53.19
C GLU A 185 7.56 -5.52 51.81
N SER A 186 7.40 -6.86 51.76
CA SER A 186 7.19 -7.60 50.51
C SER A 186 5.82 -7.31 49.90
N GLU A 187 4.75 -7.21 50.70
CA GLU A 187 3.42 -6.85 50.20
C GLU A 187 3.41 -5.45 49.57
N GLU A 188 3.98 -4.45 50.25
CA GLU A 188 4.09 -3.08 49.72
C GLU A 188 4.89 -3.02 48.42
N ARG A 189 6.02 -3.74 48.36
CA ARG A 189 6.84 -3.84 47.13
C ARG A 189 6.06 -4.48 45.98
N LEU A 190 5.23 -5.49 46.26
CA LEU A 190 4.41 -6.13 45.23
C LEU A 190 3.39 -5.16 44.63
N GLU A 191 2.78 -4.32 45.47
CA GLU A 191 1.82 -3.32 45.02
C GLU A 191 2.48 -2.20 44.20
N LEU A 192 3.67 -1.74 44.62
CA LEU A 192 4.45 -0.77 43.85
C LEU A 192 4.85 -1.32 42.48
N TRP A 193 5.28 -2.59 42.43
CA TRP A 193 5.60 -3.26 41.18
C TRP A 193 4.37 -3.34 40.26
N LEU A 194 3.21 -3.76 40.77
CA LEU A 194 1.98 -3.80 39.97
C LEU A 194 1.63 -2.42 39.40
N LYS A 195 1.66 -1.38 40.24
CA LYS A 195 1.37 0.00 39.80
C LYS A 195 2.32 0.44 38.69
N SER A 196 3.62 0.27 38.87
CA SER A 196 4.63 0.62 37.87
C SER A 196 4.43 -0.11 36.55
N GLN A 197 4.12 -1.42 36.60
CA GLN A 197 3.87 -2.21 35.40
C GLN A 197 2.58 -1.80 34.67
N LEU A 198 1.50 -1.52 35.42
CA LEU A 198 0.26 -1.03 34.83
C LEU A 198 0.42 0.36 34.21
N GLU A 199 1.13 1.27 34.87
CA GLU A 199 1.46 2.59 34.32
C GLU A 199 2.27 2.49 33.03
N ARG A 200 3.27 1.59 32.98
CA ARG A 200 4.05 1.30 31.76
C ARG A 200 3.14 0.85 30.61
N ILE A 201 2.18 -0.04 30.89
CA ILE A 201 1.25 -0.53 29.87
C ILE A 201 0.27 0.56 29.44
N ASP A 202 -0.32 1.30 30.37
CA ASP A 202 -1.26 2.37 30.07
C ASP A 202 -0.59 3.49 29.24
N ASN A 203 0.66 3.84 29.54
CA ASN A 203 1.43 4.76 28.73
C ASN A 203 1.67 4.22 27.31
N ALA A 204 2.02 2.94 27.17
CA ALA A 204 2.18 2.31 25.86
C ALA A 204 0.86 2.33 25.05
N ILE A 205 -0.28 2.05 25.68
CA ILE A 205 -1.60 2.11 25.05
C ILE A 205 -1.91 3.54 24.58
N ARG A 206 -1.63 4.55 25.41
CA ARG A 206 -1.80 5.97 25.02
C ARG A 206 -0.95 6.33 23.81
N VAL A 207 0.31 5.88 23.77
CA VAL A 207 1.20 6.12 22.62
C VAL A 207 0.62 5.47 21.35
N ILE A 208 0.10 4.24 21.44
CA ILE A 208 -0.55 3.55 20.32
C ILE A 208 -1.75 4.36 19.80
N HIS A 209 -2.61 4.84 20.69
CA HIS A 209 -3.76 5.68 20.31
C HIS A 209 -3.32 6.99 19.65
N LYS A 210 -2.32 7.68 20.24
CA LYS A 210 -1.80 8.92 19.70
C LYS A 210 -1.23 8.73 18.28
N LYS A 211 -0.43 7.68 18.07
CA LYS A 211 0.11 7.36 16.74
C LYS A 211 -1.00 7.14 15.72
N ARG A 212 -2.07 6.43 16.11
CA ARG A 212 -3.23 6.20 15.24
C ARG A 212 -3.94 7.50 14.86
N GLU A 213 -4.15 8.40 15.82
CA GLU A 213 -4.75 9.71 15.57
C GLU A 213 -3.86 10.56 14.65
N GLU A 214 -2.55 10.58 14.90
CA GLU A 214 -1.57 11.28 14.06
C GLU A 214 -1.57 10.78 12.60
N THR A 215 -1.68 9.46 12.38
CA THR A 215 -1.76 8.91 11.02
C THR A 215 -3.07 9.30 10.33
N ILE A 216 -4.20 9.23 11.04
CA ILE A 216 -5.50 9.65 10.52
C ILE A 216 -5.49 11.14 10.15
N GLU A 217 -4.92 11.99 11.01
CA GLU A 217 -4.79 13.43 10.75
C GLU A 217 -3.88 13.73 9.56
N ARG A 218 -2.74 13.03 9.43
CA ARG A 218 -1.84 13.17 8.28
C ARG A 218 -2.55 12.83 6.98
N ARG A 219 -3.33 11.73 6.96
CA ARG A 219 -4.13 11.36 5.80
C ARG A 219 -5.22 12.36 5.48
N ALA A 220 -5.93 12.87 6.48
CA ALA A 220 -6.93 13.91 6.29
C ALA A 220 -6.31 15.19 5.69
N LYS A 221 -5.09 15.56 6.13
CA LYS A 221 -4.32 16.68 5.57
C LYS A 221 -3.87 16.43 4.13
N ALA A 222 -3.41 15.22 3.81
CA ALA A 222 -3.03 14.85 2.44
C ALA A 222 -4.24 14.89 1.48
N MET A 223 -5.38 14.32 1.89
CA MET A 223 -6.63 14.40 1.14
C MET A 223 -7.08 15.85 0.91
N ALA A 224 -6.95 16.71 1.92
CA ALA A 224 -7.34 18.12 1.82
C ALA A 224 -6.44 18.94 0.87
N ARG A 225 -5.19 18.51 0.64
CA ARG A 225 -4.24 19.18 -0.28
C ARG A 225 -4.33 18.67 -1.71
N GLY A 226 -4.97 17.52 -1.94
CA GLY A 226 -4.99 16.87 -3.25
C GLY A 226 -3.61 16.33 -3.66
N GLU A 227 -2.72 16.09 -2.69
CA GLU A 227 -1.47 15.38 -2.92
C GLU A 227 -1.81 13.88 -3.07
N ASP A 228 -1.41 13.27 -4.19
CA ASP A 228 -1.52 11.83 -4.39
C ASP A 228 -0.84 11.11 -3.21
N HIS A 229 -1.51 10.10 -2.64
CA HIS A 229 -1.08 9.39 -1.42
C HIS A 229 0.24 8.59 -1.59
N GLU A 230 1.03 8.84 -2.64
CA GLU A 230 2.22 8.07 -2.99
C GLU A 230 3.38 8.27 -2.00
N ASP A 231 3.54 9.46 -1.40
CA ASP A 231 4.81 9.82 -0.75
C ASP A 231 4.82 9.83 0.79
N VAL A 232 3.66 9.76 1.46
CA VAL A 232 3.64 9.91 2.93
C VAL A 232 3.89 8.58 3.68
N ASP A 233 3.64 7.44 3.04
CA ASP A 233 3.57 6.13 3.73
C ASP A 233 4.74 5.17 3.38
N VAL A 234 5.73 5.58 2.56
CA VAL A 234 6.90 4.75 2.19
C VAL A 234 8.05 4.89 3.20
N GLU A 235 8.21 6.04 3.84
CA GLU A 235 9.28 6.29 4.83
C GLU A 235 9.00 5.62 6.20
N ASP A 236 7.73 5.48 6.60
CA ASP A 236 7.34 4.91 7.91
C ASP A 236 7.71 3.41 8.07
N ALA A 237 7.84 2.65 6.98
CA ALA A 237 8.21 1.23 7.06
C ALA A 237 9.68 0.99 7.46
N VAL A 238 10.54 2.00 7.28
CA VAL A 238 11.99 1.91 7.57
C VAL A 238 12.31 2.50 8.95
N GLU A 239 11.65 3.57 9.37
CA GLU A 239 11.87 4.19 10.69
C GLU A 239 11.20 3.43 11.86
N GLU A 240 10.03 2.82 11.67
CA GLU A 240 9.33 2.09 12.75
C GLU A 240 10.09 0.86 13.29
N LEU A 241 11.03 0.31 12.51
CA LEU A 241 11.88 -0.81 12.93
C LEU A 241 13.08 -0.37 13.79
N GLN A 242 13.51 0.88 13.69
CA GLN A 242 14.64 1.41 14.47
C GLN A 242 14.17 1.96 15.82
N ASP A 243 13.05 2.70 15.86
CA ASP A 243 12.61 3.38 17.08
C ASP A 243 11.99 2.44 18.12
N PHE A 244 11.43 1.29 17.72
CA PHE A 244 10.81 0.35 18.67
C PHE A 244 11.86 -0.45 19.46
N ASP A 245 13.02 -0.70 18.87
CA ASP A 245 14.13 -1.40 19.53
C ASP A 245 14.99 -0.43 20.37
N GLU A 246 15.17 0.82 19.94
CA GLU A 246 15.97 1.82 20.67
C GLU A 246 15.28 2.30 21.96
N ALA A 247 13.96 2.50 21.94
CA ALA A 247 13.18 2.83 23.14
C ALA A 247 13.06 1.68 24.17
N MET A 248 13.40 0.45 23.77
CA MET A 248 13.44 -0.73 24.66
C MET A 248 14.85 -1.00 25.23
N ILE A 249 15.87 -0.28 24.77
CA ILE A 249 17.27 -0.43 25.20
C ILE A 249 17.68 0.67 26.20
N GLU A 250 16.97 1.81 26.25
CA GLU A 250 17.31 2.96 27.12
C GLU A 250 16.53 3.04 28.46
N THR A 251 15.75 2.03 28.84
CA THR A 251 15.11 1.93 30.17
C THR A 251 15.47 0.65 30.89
#